data_AF-A0A1H1UTV9-F1
#
_entry.id   AF-A0A1H1UTV9-F1
#
_cell.length_a   1.000
_cell.length_b   1.000
_cell.length_c   1.000
_cell.angle_alpha   90.00
_cell.angle_beta   90.00
_cell.angle_gamma   90.00
#
_symmetry.space_group_name_H-M   'P 1'
#
loop_
_entity.id
_entity.type
_entity.pdbx_description
1 polymer ?
#
loop_
_entity_poly.entity_id
_entity_poly.type
_entity_poly.pdbx_seq_one_letter_code
_entity_poly.pdbx_strand_id
1 'polypeptide(L)'
;MKNLLIITALILMPLSVFSQQSNHKNPLPLAKYNDNVNLPLTAKERAQIIEAFGDSADKMVFSNPHRLKSIKHILRNRVKVKLITDKNETKPCPMLSDVTNSEDLDSRNNKPFDLDSFNPLKYDFNFHSRSASMYQVDNTNYYIIINSQYQ
;
A
#
# COMPACT_ATOMS: atom_id res chain seq x y z
N MET A 1 61.82 19.80 1.76
CA MET A 1 60.62 20.18 2.54
C MET A 1 59.30 19.87 1.81
N LYS A 2 59.22 20.07 0.48
CA LYS A 2 58.01 19.76 -0.32
C LYS A 2 57.61 18.28 -0.31
N ASN A 3 58.57 17.37 -0.28
CA ASN A 3 58.31 15.91 -0.30
C ASN A 3 57.85 15.37 1.07
N LEU A 4 58.11 16.10 2.17
CA LEU A 4 57.68 15.71 3.52
C LEU A 4 56.20 16.07 3.77
N LEU A 5 55.72 17.13 3.12
CA LEU A 5 54.31 17.56 3.12
C LEU A 5 53.39 16.61 2.34
N ILE A 6 53.90 15.97 1.28
CA ILE A 6 53.12 15.00 0.49
C ILE A 6 52.92 13.70 1.27
N ILE A 7 53.91 13.28 2.05
CA ILE A 7 53.84 12.06 2.86
C ILE A 7 52.86 12.23 4.02
N THR A 8 52.76 13.43 4.60
CA THR A 8 51.80 13.72 5.69
C THR A 8 50.35 13.79 5.20
N ALA A 9 50.11 14.23 3.96
CA ALA A 9 48.76 14.27 3.38
C ALA A 9 48.19 12.86 3.06
N LEU A 10 49.04 11.86 2.78
CA LEU A 10 48.59 10.49 2.50
C LEU A 10 48.21 9.69 3.76
N ILE A 11 48.73 10.07 4.93
CA ILE A 11 48.54 9.32 6.18
C ILE A 11 47.23 9.70 6.90
N LEU A 12 46.58 10.81 6.51
CA LEU A 12 45.32 11.29 7.09
C LEU A 12 44.03 10.76 6.43
N MET A 13 44.12 9.78 5.53
CA MET A 13 42.94 9.10 4.97
C MET A 13 42.62 7.71 5.57
N PRO A 14 42.61 7.47 6.90
CA PRO A 14 41.90 6.31 7.41
C PRO A 14 40.46 6.68 7.79
N LEU A 15 39.53 5.95 7.16
CA LEU A 15 38.31 5.45 7.79
C LEU A 15 37.13 6.42 7.99
N SER A 16 36.54 6.88 6.90
CA SER A 16 35.08 7.11 6.87
C SER A 16 34.44 6.30 5.76
N VAL A 17 34.77 5.01 5.71
CA VAL A 17 33.91 4.01 5.05
C VAL A 17 32.96 3.50 6.13
N PHE A 18 31.95 4.30 6.46
CA PHE A 18 30.73 3.72 7.01
C PHE A 18 30.12 2.94 5.84
N SER A 19 30.48 1.66 5.69
CA SER A 19 29.60 0.76 4.99
C SER A 19 28.27 0.83 5.73
N GLN A 20 27.18 1.13 5.01
CA GLN A 20 25.86 0.94 5.57
C GLN A 20 25.79 -0.54 5.96
N GLN A 21 25.85 -0.84 7.26
CA GLN A 21 25.38 -2.10 7.80
C GLN A 21 23.89 -2.12 7.50
N SER A 22 23.51 -2.58 6.30
CA SER A 22 22.12 -2.89 6.01
C SER A 22 21.77 -3.98 7.02
N ASN A 23 21.05 -3.61 8.08
CA ASN A 23 20.41 -4.58 8.96
C ASN A 23 19.89 -5.69 8.06
N HIS A 24 20.40 -6.92 8.21
CA HIS A 24 20.07 -8.07 7.37
C HIS A 24 18.56 -8.31 7.50
N LYS A 25 17.76 -7.59 6.71
CA LYS A 25 16.33 -7.79 6.64
C LYS A 25 16.18 -9.08 5.86
N ASN A 26 15.62 -10.10 6.50
CA ASN A 26 15.29 -11.35 5.83
C ASN A 26 14.58 -11.05 4.50
N PRO A 27 14.96 -11.72 3.40
CA PRO A 27 14.37 -11.49 2.10
C PRO A 27 12.85 -11.58 2.21
N LEU A 28 12.16 -10.68 1.50
CA LEU A 28 10.70 -10.70 1.48
C LEU A 28 10.26 -12.03 0.85
N PRO A 29 9.30 -12.75 1.48
CA PRO A 29 8.71 -13.92 0.83
C PRO A 29 8.04 -13.51 -0.48
N LEU A 30 7.82 -14.46 -1.39
CA LEU A 30 7.08 -14.17 -2.61
C LEU A 30 5.60 -13.90 -2.28
N ALA A 31 4.99 -13.00 -3.05
CA ALA A 31 3.56 -12.75 -2.93
C ALA A 31 2.77 -14.03 -3.27
N LYS A 32 1.77 -14.35 -2.46
CA LYS A 32 0.89 -15.51 -2.64
C LYS A 32 -0.37 -15.07 -3.37
N TYR A 33 -0.63 -15.67 -4.51
CA TYR A 33 -1.79 -15.37 -5.33
C TYR A 33 -2.74 -16.57 -5.36
N ASN A 34 -4.02 -16.34 -5.11
CA ASN A 34 -5.05 -17.34 -5.34
C ASN A 34 -5.34 -17.45 -6.84
N ASP A 35 -5.80 -18.61 -7.31
CA ASP A 35 -6.07 -18.86 -8.73
C ASP A 35 -7.09 -17.91 -9.35
N ASN A 36 -8.00 -17.37 -8.52
CA ASN A 36 -8.99 -16.41 -8.96
C ASN A 36 -8.38 -15.17 -9.61
N VAL A 37 -7.12 -14.80 -9.34
CA VAL A 37 -6.48 -13.63 -9.99
C VAL A 37 -6.19 -13.87 -11.47
N ASN A 38 -6.24 -15.11 -11.97
CA ASN A 38 -6.03 -15.40 -13.39
C ASN A 38 -7.31 -15.19 -14.22
N LEU A 39 -8.48 -15.12 -13.56
CA LEU A 39 -9.75 -14.83 -14.23
C LEU A 39 -9.80 -13.39 -14.77
N PRO A 40 -10.57 -13.14 -15.84
CA PRO A 40 -10.84 -11.79 -16.37
C PRO A 40 -11.37 -10.85 -15.30
N LEU A 41 -11.24 -9.54 -15.53
CA LEU A 41 -11.89 -8.53 -14.67
C LEU A 41 -13.41 -8.63 -14.80
N THR A 42 -14.09 -8.49 -13.68
CA THR A 42 -15.52 -8.19 -13.66
C THR A 42 -15.75 -6.73 -14.09
N ALA A 43 -17.00 -6.39 -14.44
CA ALA A 43 -17.38 -5.01 -14.74
C ALA A 43 -17.10 -4.07 -13.56
N LYS A 44 -17.42 -4.50 -12.33
CA LYS A 44 -17.17 -3.72 -11.10
C LYS A 44 -15.68 -3.42 -10.91
N GLU A 45 -14.82 -4.43 -11.05
CA GLU A 45 -13.38 -4.24 -10.86
C GLU A 45 -12.77 -3.35 -11.95
N ARG A 46 -13.22 -3.50 -13.20
CA ARG A 46 -12.80 -2.61 -14.28
C ARG A 46 -13.20 -1.16 -13.98
N ALA A 47 -14.45 -0.94 -13.55
CA ALA A 47 -14.93 0.38 -13.17
C ALA A 47 -14.12 0.98 -12.01
N GLN A 48 -13.83 0.20 -10.97
CA GLN A 48 -13.00 0.64 -9.85
C GLN A 48 -11.58 1.06 -10.27
N ILE A 49 -10.97 0.35 -11.23
CA ILE A 49 -9.67 0.72 -11.79
C ILE A 49 -9.77 2.01 -12.59
N ILE A 50 -10.76 2.15 -13.47
CA ILE A 50 -10.95 3.37 -14.28
C ILE A 50 -11.21 4.57 -13.37
N GLU A 51 -12.04 4.41 -12.34
CA GLU A 51 -12.33 5.49 -11.39
C GLU A 51 -11.08 5.97 -10.64
N ALA A 52 -10.19 5.06 -10.24
CA ALA A 52 -9.00 5.41 -9.47
C ALA A 52 -7.84 5.95 -10.33
N PHE A 53 -7.70 5.49 -11.57
CA PHE A 53 -6.56 5.82 -12.44
C PHE A 53 -6.91 6.73 -13.63
N GLY A 54 -8.20 6.98 -13.88
CA GLY A 54 -8.70 7.81 -14.98
C GLY A 54 -8.14 7.38 -16.34
N ASP A 55 -7.75 8.38 -17.14
CA ASP A 55 -7.17 8.19 -18.48
C ASP A 55 -5.86 7.39 -18.46
N SER A 56 -5.19 7.30 -17.31
CA SER A 56 -3.96 6.53 -17.16
C SER A 56 -4.18 5.05 -16.85
N ALA A 57 -5.43 4.59 -16.71
CA ALA A 57 -5.75 3.20 -16.37
C ALA A 57 -5.17 2.19 -17.39
N ASP A 58 -5.24 2.48 -18.69
CA ASP A 58 -4.66 1.63 -19.72
C ASP A 58 -3.14 1.50 -19.57
N LYS A 59 -2.43 2.64 -19.47
CA LYS A 59 -0.97 2.69 -19.38
C LYS A 59 -0.44 2.13 -18.06
N MET A 60 -1.08 2.46 -16.94
CA MET A 60 -0.57 2.10 -15.62
C MET A 60 -1.01 0.72 -15.16
N VAL A 61 -2.18 0.25 -15.60
CA VAL A 61 -2.78 -0.99 -15.09
C VAL A 61 -3.01 -2.02 -16.19
N PHE A 62 -3.85 -1.73 -17.18
CA PHE A 62 -4.35 -2.78 -18.10
C PHE A 62 -3.26 -3.31 -19.03
N SER A 63 -2.33 -2.46 -19.48
CA SER A 63 -1.20 -2.86 -20.32
C SER A 63 -0.06 -3.56 -19.57
N ASN A 64 -0.08 -3.58 -18.23
CA ASN A 64 0.93 -4.22 -17.40
C ASN A 64 0.33 -5.48 -16.70
N PRO A 65 0.58 -6.70 -17.21
CA PRO A 65 -0.01 -7.91 -16.67
C PRO A 65 0.30 -8.16 -15.18
N HIS A 66 1.51 -7.81 -14.74
CA HIS A 66 1.91 -7.98 -13.34
C HIS A 66 1.16 -6.99 -12.43
N ARG A 67 1.05 -5.73 -12.85
CA ARG A 67 0.28 -4.71 -12.12
C ARG A 67 -1.20 -5.07 -12.05
N LEU A 68 -1.78 -5.50 -13.17
CA LEU A 68 -3.16 -5.96 -13.23
C LEU A 68 -3.40 -7.17 -12.31
N LYS A 69 -2.48 -8.14 -12.29
CA LYS A 69 -2.54 -9.28 -11.37
C LYS A 69 -2.49 -8.84 -9.91
N SER A 70 -1.62 -7.90 -9.57
CA SER A 70 -1.50 -7.33 -8.23
C SER A 70 -2.78 -6.61 -7.79
N ILE A 71 -3.38 -5.79 -8.66
CA ILE A 71 -4.64 -5.10 -8.38
C ILE A 71 -5.81 -6.08 -8.22
N LYS A 72 -5.91 -7.10 -9.09
CA LYS A 72 -6.90 -8.17 -8.91
C LYS A 72 -6.77 -8.84 -7.55
N HIS A 73 -5.54 -9.07 -7.10
CA HIS A 73 -5.28 -9.66 -5.79
C HIS A 73 -5.73 -8.73 -4.65
N ILE A 74 -5.48 -7.42 -4.78
CA ILE A 74 -5.96 -6.40 -3.82
C ILE A 74 -7.48 -6.46 -3.71
N LEU A 75 -8.18 -6.35 -4.84
CA LEU A 75 -9.65 -6.26 -4.89
C LEU A 75 -10.35 -7.55 -4.46
N ARG A 76 -9.81 -8.72 -4.81
CA ARG A 76 -10.47 -10.01 -4.60
C ARG A 76 -10.16 -10.65 -3.25
N ASN A 77 -8.92 -10.53 -2.78
CA ASN A 77 -8.41 -11.40 -1.72
C ASN A 77 -7.93 -10.64 -0.49
N ARG A 78 -7.44 -9.41 -0.67
CA ARG A 78 -6.71 -8.70 0.39
C ARG A 78 -7.56 -7.70 1.16
N VAL A 79 -8.39 -6.92 0.48
CA VAL A 79 -9.26 -5.92 1.11
C VAL A 79 -10.53 -6.60 1.63
N LYS A 80 -10.84 -6.40 2.91
CA LYS A 80 -12.04 -6.88 3.57
C LYS A 80 -12.67 -5.75 4.37
N VAL A 81 -13.96 -5.52 4.17
CA VAL A 81 -14.76 -4.63 5.02
C VAL A 81 -15.44 -5.50 6.08
N LYS A 82 -15.27 -5.16 7.36
CA LYS A 82 -15.89 -5.89 8.48
C LYS A 82 -16.64 -4.94 9.39
N LEU A 83 -17.84 -5.33 9.80
CA LEU A 83 -18.53 -4.72 10.92
C LEU A 83 -17.99 -5.35 12.22
N ILE A 84 -17.44 -4.55 13.12
CA ILE A 84 -16.93 -5.03 14.41
C ILE A 84 -17.78 -4.43 15.53
N THR A 85 -18.49 -5.27 16.26
CA THR A 85 -19.35 -4.84 17.38
C THR A 85 -18.68 -5.05 18.75
N ASP A 86 -17.74 -5.98 18.85
CA ASP A 86 -16.96 -6.19 20.07
C ASP A 86 -15.70 -5.31 20.07
N LYS A 87 -15.59 -4.43 21.07
CA LYS A 87 -14.43 -3.55 21.23
C LYS A 87 -13.13 -4.32 21.45
N ASN A 88 -13.17 -5.54 21.96
CA ASN A 88 -11.98 -6.37 22.18
C ASN A 88 -11.35 -6.86 20.86
N GLU A 89 -12.11 -6.86 19.75
CA GLU A 89 -11.59 -7.22 18.42
C GLU A 89 -10.94 -6.03 17.70
N THR A 90 -11.05 -4.83 18.26
CA THR A 90 -10.49 -3.61 17.66
C THR A 90 -9.07 -3.38 18.14
N LYS A 91 -8.19 -2.95 17.22
CA LYS A 91 -6.86 -2.44 17.55
C LYS A 91 -6.83 -0.94 17.25
N PRO A 92 -6.03 -0.16 17.99
CA PRO A 92 -5.76 1.23 17.60
C PRO A 92 -5.30 1.27 16.14
N CYS A 93 -6.01 2.04 15.33
CA CYS A 93 -5.75 2.16 13.91
C CYS A 93 -6.16 3.56 13.41
N PRO A 94 -5.55 4.05 12.32
CA PRO A 94 -5.95 5.32 11.72
C PRO A 94 -7.39 5.27 11.18
N MET A 95 -7.99 6.45 11.03
CA MET A 95 -9.27 6.60 10.36
C MET A 95 -9.12 6.42 8.84
N LEU A 96 -10.22 6.17 8.16
CA LEU A 96 -10.25 6.10 6.70
C LEU A 96 -10.02 7.49 6.08
N SER A 97 -10.50 8.55 6.71
CA SER A 97 -10.23 9.93 6.34
C SER A 97 -8.73 10.28 6.35
N ASP A 98 -7.95 9.72 7.28
CA ASP A 98 -6.48 9.93 7.38
C ASP A 98 -5.71 9.47 6.14
N VAL A 99 -6.29 8.53 5.37
CA VAL A 99 -5.70 7.97 4.14
C VAL A 99 -6.52 8.28 2.90
N THR A 100 -7.41 9.27 2.98
CA THR A 100 -8.15 9.79 1.84
C THR A 100 -7.40 11.00 1.26
N ASN A 101 -7.28 11.06 -0.07
CA ASN A 101 -6.67 12.22 -0.73
C ASN A 101 -7.45 13.51 -0.40
N SER A 102 -6.74 14.62 -0.19
CA SER A 102 -7.34 15.90 0.22
C SER A 102 -8.39 16.42 -0.77
N GLU A 103 -8.16 16.26 -2.07
CA GLU A 103 -9.11 16.65 -3.12
C GLU A 103 -10.44 15.86 -3.05
N ASP A 104 -10.40 14.64 -2.52
CA ASP A 104 -11.56 13.75 -2.36
C ASP A 104 -12.28 14.00 -1.02
N LEU A 105 -11.58 14.50 0.01
CA LEU A 105 -12.12 14.73 1.36
C LEU A 105 -13.25 15.77 1.37
N ASP A 106 -13.08 16.89 0.66
CA ASP A 106 -14.08 17.96 0.61
C ASP A 106 -15.42 17.48 0.04
N SER A 107 -15.38 16.50 -0.88
CA SER A 107 -16.58 15.89 -1.46
C SER A 107 -17.22 14.80 -0.58
N ARG A 108 -16.44 14.19 0.34
CA ARG A 108 -16.84 13.05 1.17
C ARG A 108 -17.27 13.43 2.58
N ASN A 109 -16.81 14.57 3.12
CA ASN A 109 -17.17 15.01 4.47
C ASN A 109 -18.68 15.12 4.71
N ASN A 110 -19.48 15.23 3.64
CA ASN A 110 -20.95 15.30 3.69
C ASN A 110 -21.67 14.01 3.27
N LYS A 111 -20.97 12.91 2.99
CA LYS A 111 -21.58 11.64 2.55
C LYS A 111 -21.30 10.51 3.54
N PRO A 112 -22.34 9.77 3.98
CA PRO A 112 -22.13 8.58 4.79
C PRO A 112 -21.33 7.54 4.00
N PHE A 113 -20.53 6.73 4.70
CA PHE A 113 -19.83 5.61 4.08
C PHE A 113 -20.84 4.59 3.52
N ASP A 114 -20.63 4.20 2.27
CA ASP A 114 -21.44 3.22 1.55
C ASP A 114 -20.55 2.06 1.08
N LEU A 115 -20.90 0.84 1.50
CA LEU A 115 -20.16 -0.37 1.17
C LEU A 115 -20.26 -0.71 -0.31
N ASP A 116 -21.38 -0.39 -0.96
CA ASP A 116 -21.63 -0.81 -2.34
C ASP A 116 -20.79 0.01 -3.33
N SER A 117 -20.63 1.30 -3.05
CA SER A 117 -19.79 2.25 -3.80
C SER A 117 -18.33 2.30 -3.33
N PHE A 118 -17.95 1.58 -2.26
CA PHE A 118 -16.58 1.59 -1.76
C PHE A 118 -15.58 1.09 -2.83
N ASN A 119 -14.62 1.96 -3.16
CA ASN A 119 -13.49 1.63 -4.03
C ASN A 119 -12.17 1.79 -3.26
N PRO A 120 -11.50 0.69 -2.86
CA PRO A 120 -10.28 0.76 -2.07
C PRO A 120 -9.10 1.39 -2.82
N LEU A 121 -9.12 1.45 -4.17
CA LEU A 121 -8.03 2.02 -4.96
C LEU A 121 -7.97 3.54 -4.92
N LYS A 122 -9.01 4.20 -4.38
CA LYS A 122 -9.08 5.66 -4.23
C LYS A 122 -8.41 6.20 -2.97
N TYR A 123 -7.91 5.31 -2.11
CA TYR A 123 -7.31 5.66 -0.83
C TYR A 123 -5.81 5.39 -0.88
N ASP A 124 -5.04 6.16 -0.12
CA ASP A 124 -3.58 6.01 0.00
C ASP A 124 -3.22 4.89 0.98
N PHE A 125 -3.79 3.71 0.77
CA PHE A 125 -3.45 2.54 1.54
C PHE A 125 -2.06 2.02 1.18
N ASN A 126 -1.28 1.67 2.19
CA ASN A 126 -0.01 0.97 1.97
C ASN A 126 -0.23 -0.52 1.65
N PHE A 127 -0.69 -0.80 0.42
CA PHE A 127 -0.90 -2.15 -0.08
C PHE A 127 0.38 -2.99 -0.13
N HIS A 128 1.56 -2.42 -0.03
CA HIS A 128 2.83 -3.17 -0.13
C HIS A 128 3.50 -3.41 1.24
N SER A 129 2.80 -3.08 2.33
CA SER A 129 3.23 -3.41 3.70
C SER A 129 3.45 -4.91 3.88
N ARG A 130 4.43 -5.26 4.73
CA ARG A 130 4.68 -6.64 5.14
C ARG A 130 3.58 -7.20 6.03
N SER A 131 2.94 -6.33 6.81
CA SER A 131 1.92 -6.68 7.78
C SER A 131 0.54 -6.27 7.26
N ALA A 132 -0.49 -6.96 7.75
CA ALA A 132 -1.85 -6.50 7.54
C ALA A 132 -2.04 -5.11 8.17
N SER A 133 -2.86 -4.28 7.53
CA SER A 133 -3.28 -2.99 8.06
C SER A 133 -4.79 -2.97 8.30
N MET A 134 -5.20 -2.09 9.20
CA MET A 134 -6.59 -1.87 9.58
C MET A 134 -6.83 -0.36 9.57
N TYR A 135 -8.02 0.04 9.13
CA TYR A 135 -8.48 1.43 9.12
C TYR A 135 -9.92 1.47 9.60
N GLN A 136 -10.26 2.38 10.50
CA GLN A 136 -11.63 2.55 10.95
C GLN A 136 -12.37 3.50 10.01
N VAL A 137 -13.55 3.10 9.55
CA VAL A 137 -14.43 4.00 8.79
C VAL A 137 -15.01 5.03 9.75
N ASP A 138 -14.78 6.30 9.45
CA ASP A 138 -15.20 7.46 10.23
C ASP A 138 -16.66 7.36 10.70
N ASN A 139 -16.89 7.59 11.99
CA ASN A 139 -18.22 7.58 12.62
C ASN A 139 -19.01 6.27 12.47
N THR A 140 -18.35 5.15 12.19
CA THR A 140 -19.00 3.83 12.11
C THR A 140 -18.19 2.75 12.84
N ASN A 141 -18.80 1.56 12.93
CA ASN A 141 -18.17 0.33 13.41
C ASN A 141 -17.61 -0.53 12.25
N TYR A 142 -17.49 0.02 11.05
CA TYR A 142 -16.87 -0.65 9.92
C TYR A 142 -15.36 -0.44 9.93
N TYR A 143 -14.64 -1.51 9.59
CA TYR A 143 -13.20 -1.53 9.49
C TYR A 143 -12.77 -2.08 8.14
N ILE A 144 -11.82 -1.40 7.50
CA ILE A 144 -11.15 -1.87 6.30
C ILE A 144 -9.89 -2.61 6.74
N ILE A 145 -9.83 -3.91 6.46
CA ILE A 145 -8.68 -4.76 6.75
C ILE A 145 -8.02 -5.11 5.42
N ILE A 146 -6.71 -4.86 5.34
CA ILE A 146 -5.90 -5.15 4.15
C ILE A 146 -4.87 -6.18 4.54
N ASN A 147 -5.06 -7.43 4.09
CA ASN A 147 -4.11 -8.50 4.38
C ASN A 147 -2.79 -8.28 3.65
N SER A 148 -1.70 -8.82 4.20
CA SER A 148 -0.40 -8.79 3.52
C SER A 148 -0.43 -9.65 2.25
N GLN A 149 0.34 -9.27 1.22
CA GLN A 149 0.46 -10.08 -0.01
C GLN A 149 1.18 -11.41 0.21
N TYR A 150 1.75 -11.64 1.40
CA TYR A 150 2.51 -12.84 1.75
C TYR A 150 1.67 -13.90 2.49
N GLN A 151 0.39 -13.59 2.79
CA GLN A 151 -0.52 -14.44 3.56
C GLN A 151 -1.29 -15.38 2.64
#